data_AF-A0A2C5ZBQ5-F1
#
_entry.id   AF-A0A2C5ZBQ5-F1
#
_cell.length_a   1.000
_cell.length_b   1.000
_cell.length_c   1.000
_cell.angle_alpha   90.00
_cell.angle_beta   90.00
_cell.angle_gamma   90.00
#
_symmetry.space_group_name_H-M   'P 1'
#
loop_
_entity.id
_entity.type
_entity.pdbx_description
1 polymer ?
#
loop_
_entity_poly.entity_id
_entity_poly.type
_entity_poly.pdbx_seq_one_letter_code
_entity_poly.pdbx_strand_id
1 'polypeptide(L)'
;MNPGNSIFSDTYPGGSRFATPSGTAISPDSPLEPFFQADGASFHTSRSVATIRGLGYTYAGLEYWRASDEQMRDEATRIVNRLYAPQAAAAPQAGMLSAHRPQTRYFVNMQLDMEQVERPCQVVVSVDGKFAGSMVVMQQPGKGIMKGGFPIDKAVKEAGLARGSRDEAVAKIQSALQVKIIKGDGTAIPLDKVPSFDLELEDITYTPSTSETNLPKFTNPRNHTVSIADLVKGSSS
;
A
#
# COMPACT_ATOMS: atom_id res chain seq x y z
N MET A 1 4.40 15.27 1.74
CA MET A 1 5.34 14.82 2.79
C MET A 1 4.98 15.49 4.11
N ASN A 2 5.09 14.80 5.24
CA ASN A 2 4.58 15.27 6.53
C ASN A 2 5.68 15.30 7.62
N PRO A 3 6.56 16.31 7.63
CA PRO A 3 7.66 16.38 8.60
C PRO A 3 7.21 16.62 10.04
N GLY A 4 5.97 17.10 10.27
CA GLY A 4 5.43 17.32 11.61
C GLY A 4 5.04 16.04 12.35
N ASN A 5 4.88 14.92 11.63
CA ASN A 5 4.48 13.62 12.20
C ASN A 5 5.55 12.57 11.90
N SER A 6 6.72 12.69 12.52
CA SER A 6 7.87 11.79 12.31
C SER A 6 7.76 10.46 13.05
N ILE A 7 6.92 10.38 14.09
CA ILE A 7 6.67 9.19 14.89
C ILE A 7 5.19 9.07 15.23
N PHE A 8 4.69 7.85 15.38
CA PHE A 8 3.44 7.61 16.10
C PHE A 8 3.64 8.03 17.56
N SER A 9 2.64 8.64 18.19
CA SER A 9 2.68 9.03 19.60
C SER A 9 1.87 8.12 20.52
N ASP A 10 1.05 7.25 19.94
CA ASP A 10 0.07 6.45 20.66
C ASP A 10 0.71 5.23 21.31
N THR A 11 0.09 4.77 22.40
CA THR A 11 0.45 3.53 23.08
C THR A 11 -0.57 2.45 22.74
N TYR A 12 -0.10 1.25 22.40
CA TYR A 12 -0.95 0.13 22.01
C TYR A 12 -0.43 -1.21 22.53
N PRO A 13 -1.28 -2.22 22.75
CA PRO A 13 -0.82 -3.54 23.14
C PRO A 13 -0.10 -4.23 21.96
N GLY A 14 1.15 -4.61 22.16
CA GLY A 14 1.93 -5.35 21.17
C GLY A 14 1.58 -6.84 21.12
N GLY A 15 1.75 -7.46 19.96
CA GLY A 15 1.81 -8.91 19.86
C GLY A 15 3.13 -9.46 20.44
N SER A 16 3.21 -10.78 20.61
CA SER A 16 4.45 -11.45 21.03
C SER A 16 5.58 -11.22 20.01
N ARG A 17 6.75 -10.83 20.50
CA ARG A 17 8.01 -10.65 19.77
C ARG A 17 9.12 -11.42 20.49
N PHE A 18 10.29 -11.53 19.87
CA PHE A 18 11.43 -12.27 20.44
C PHE A 18 11.74 -11.91 21.90
N ALA A 19 11.74 -10.61 22.23
CA ALA A 19 12.06 -10.13 23.58
C ALA A 19 10.89 -9.46 24.31
N THR A 20 9.68 -9.45 23.72
CA THR A 20 8.53 -8.76 24.30
C THR A 20 7.32 -9.70 24.33
N PRO A 21 6.76 -10.00 25.51
CA PRO A 21 5.54 -10.78 25.62
C PRO A 21 4.34 -10.15 24.90
N SER A 22 3.35 -10.97 24.58
CA SER A 22 2.08 -10.46 24.06
C SER A 22 1.36 -9.62 25.10
N GLY A 23 0.75 -8.52 24.68
CA GLY A 23 0.01 -7.60 25.54
C GLY A 23 0.84 -6.50 26.19
N THR A 24 2.17 -6.51 26.03
CA THR A 24 3.02 -5.40 26.51
C THR A 24 2.63 -4.10 25.81
N ALA A 25 2.47 -3.02 26.59
CA ALA A 25 2.22 -1.69 26.06
C ALA A 25 3.43 -1.19 25.27
N ILE A 26 3.23 -0.96 23.97
CA ILE A 26 4.22 -0.44 23.04
C ILE A 26 3.94 1.04 22.84
N SER A 27 4.97 1.86 23.07
CA SER A 27 4.97 3.30 22.86
C SER A 27 6.22 3.70 22.07
N PRO A 28 6.38 4.99 21.71
CA PRO A 28 7.58 5.47 21.01
C PRO A 28 8.87 5.37 21.83
N ASP A 29 8.73 5.13 23.13
CA ASP A 29 9.80 4.98 24.11
C ASP A 29 10.09 3.52 24.45
N SER A 30 9.33 2.57 23.89
CA SER A 30 9.63 1.14 24.02
C SER A 30 10.96 0.79 23.34
N PRO A 31 11.77 -0.10 23.95
CA PRO A 31 13.06 -0.49 23.40
C PRO A 31 12.87 -1.30 22.10
N LEU A 32 13.68 -0.96 21.10
CA LEU A 32 13.81 -1.68 19.84
C LEU A 32 14.90 -2.74 20.00
N GLU A 33 14.63 -3.77 20.80
CA GLU A 33 15.61 -4.84 21.03
C GLU A 33 15.89 -5.64 19.74
N PRO A 34 17.13 -6.11 19.51
CA PRO A 34 18.32 -5.99 20.37
C PRO A 34 19.24 -4.82 19.97
N PHE A 35 18.70 -3.72 19.44
CA PHE A 35 19.50 -2.64 18.87
C PHE A 35 19.93 -1.64 19.95
N PHE A 36 21.20 -1.72 20.37
CA PHE A 36 21.80 -0.79 21.32
C PHE A 36 22.24 0.50 20.64
N GLN A 37 22.18 1.59 21.40
CA GLN A 37 22.85 2.84 21.05
C GLN A 37 24.37 2.69 21.19
N ALA A 38 25.11 3.71 20.77
CA ALA A 38 26.57 3.71 20.79
C ALA A 38 27.17 3.56 22.21
N ASP A 39 26.39 3.83 23.27
CA ASP A 39 26.81 3.63 24.66
C ASP A 39 26.87 2.15 25.07
N GLY A 40 26.30 1.24 24.27
CA GLY A 40 26.24 -0.19 24.54
C GLY A 40 25.34 -0.58 25.71
N ALA A 41 24.58 0.36 26.29
CA ALA A 41 23.77 0.15 27.49
C ALA A 41 22.29 0.50 27.26
N SER A 42 22.03 1.57 26.52
CA SER A 42 20.68 2.02 26.20
C SER A 42 20.20 1.41 24.90
N PHE A 43 18.96 0.94 24.85
CA PHE A 43 18.36 0.52 23.58
C PHE A 43 17.97 1.73 22.73
N HIS A 44 17.98 1.57 21.41
CA HIS A 44 17.27 2.46 20.52
C HIS A 44 15.77 2.39 20.80
N THR A 45 15.09 3.52 20.64
CA THR A 45 13.63 3.65 20.63
C THR A 45 13.18 4.32 19.33
N SER A 46 11.88 4.27 19.01
CA SER A 46 11.31 5.00 17.86
C SER A 46 11.66 6.48 17.89
N ARG A 47 11.74 7.12 19.07
CA ARG A 47 12.21 8.51 19.19
C ARG A 47 13.68 8.67 18.82
N SER A 48 14.54 7.78 19.31
CA SER A 48 15.99 7.87 19.03
C SER A 48 16.33 7.72 17.54
N VAL A 49 15.49 7.00 16.78
CA VAL A 49 15.66 6.77 15.34
C VAL A 49 14.66 7.54 14.47
N ALA A 50 13.93 8.49 15.05
CA ALA A 50 13.00 9.36 14.32
C ALA A 50 13.71 10.24 13.28
N THR A 51 15.03 10.39 13.43
CA THR A 51 15.91 11.08 12.51
C THR A 51 17.05 10.17 12.13
N ILE A 52 17.41 10.16 10.84
CA ILE A 52 18.60 9.43 10.36
C ILE A 52 19.90 10.20 10.65
N ARG A 53 19.80 11.43 11.18
CA ARG A 53 20.95 12.24 11.57
C ARG A 53 21.75 11.50 12.64
N GLY A 54 23.01 11.20 12.34
CA GLY A 54 23.88 10.44 13.25
C GLY A 54 23.90 8.92 13.01
N LEU A 55 23.09 8.38 12.09
CA LEU A 55 23.15 6.97 11.69
C LEU A 55 24.18 6.68 10.60
N GLY A 56 24.94 7.70 10.16
CA GLY A 56 26.05 7.55 9.20
C GLY A 56 25.64 7.43 7.73
N TYR A 57 24.35 7.66 7.39
CA TYR A 57 23.89 7.63 6.01
C TYR A 57 22.84 8.71 5.71
N THR A 58 22.58 8.92 4.42
CA THR A 58 21.45 9.69 3.90
C THR A 58 21.01 9.12 2.55
N TYR A 59 19.96 9.69 1.97
CA TYR A 59 19.51 9.38 0.61
C TYR A 59 19.89 10.53 -0.34
N ALA A 60 20.23 10.19 -1.59
CA ALA A 60 20.56 11.18 -2.61
C ALA A 60 19.39 12.15 -2.83
N GLY A 61 19.68 13.46 -2.77
CA GLY A 61 18.68 14.52 -2.83
C GLY A 61 17.99 14.83 -1.50
N LEU A 62 18.27 14.08 -0.42
CA LEU A 62 17.71 14.32 0.92
C LEU A 62 18.82 14.58 1.94
N GLU A 63 19.91 15.21 1.52
CA GLU A 63 21.05 15.55 2.36
C GLU A 63 20.68 16.66 3.37
N TYR A 64 20.27 16.26 4.58
CA TYR A 64 19.80 17.16 5.64
C TYR A 64 20.78 18.25 6.11
N TRP A 65 22.06 18.16 5.72
CA TRP A 65 23.07 19.19 6.01
C TRP A 65 23.22 20.23 4.90
N ARG A 66 22.57 20.04 3.74
CA ARG A 66 22.61 20.95 2.58
C ARG A 66 21.31 21.72 2.38
N ALA A 67 20.24 21.35 3.07
CA ALA A 67 18.90 21.85 2.82
C ALA A 67 18.11 22.07 4.13
N SER A 68 17.24 23.07 4.14
CA SER A 68 16.22 23.24 5.19
C SER A 68 15.14 22.16 5.08
N ASP A 69 14.31 22.01 6.12
CA ASP A 69 13.21 21.04 6.11
C ASP A 69 12.18 21.31 4.99
N GLU A 70 11.97 22.57 4.62
CA GLU A 70 11.11 22.96 3.49
C GLU A 70 11.74 22.58 2.15
N GLN A 71 13.03 22.85 1.97
CA GLN A 71 13.76 22.47 0.76
C GLN A 71 13.80 20.94 0.60
N MET A 72 14.01 20.20 1.69
CA MET A 72 13.95 18.73 1.68
C MET A 72 12.55 18.23 1.34
N ARG A 73 11.49 18.89 1.80
CA ARG A 73 10.11 18.54 1.45
C ARG A 73 9.85 18.69 -0.04
N ASP A 74 10.31 19.78 -0.64
CA ASP A 74 10.16 20.04 -2.07
C ASP A 74 10.95 19.05 -2.91
N GLU A 75 12.20 18.76 -2.53
CA GLU A 75 13.05 17.79 -3.22
C GLU A 75 12.48 16.36 -3.11
N ALA A 76 12.03 15.95 -1.91
CA ALA A 76 11.34 14.69 -1.71
C ALA A 76 10.10 14.57 -2.61
N THR A 77 9.35 15.67 -2.75
CA THR A 77 8.16 15.71 -3.62
C THR A 77 8.53 15.56 -5.08
N ARG A 78 9.59 16.24 -5.55
CA ARG A 78 10.12 16.09 -6.92
C ARG A 78 10.58 14.67 -7.20
N ILE A 79 11.30 14.04 -6.27
CA ILE A 79 11.74 12.65 -6.39
C ILE A 79 10.53 11.71 -6.50
N VAL A 80 9.53 11.86 -5.64
CA VAL A 80 8.31 11.01 -5.67
C VAL A 80 7.55 11.19 -6.98
N ASN A 81 7.32 12.44 -7.41
CA ASN A 81 6.65 12.73 -8.66
C ASN A 81 7.39 12.10 -9.85
N ARG A 82 8.73 12.21 -9.90
CA ARG A 82 9.54 11.61 -10.96
C ARG A 82 9.43 10.08 -11.00
N LEU A 83 9.42 9.42 -9.85
CA LEU A 83 9.47 7.96 -9.76
C LEU A 83 8.10 7.29 -9.88
N TYR A 84 7.04 7.94 -9.39
CA TYR A 84 5.74 7.30 -9.18
C TYR A 84 4.57 8.00 -9.86
N ALA A 85 4.77 9.16 -10.50
CA ALA A 85 3.71 9.74 -11.33
C ALA A 85 3.44 8.83 -12.55
N PRO A 86 2.17 8.68 -12.98
CA PRO A 86 1.85 7.95 -14.20
C PRO A 86 2.61 8.54 -15.40
N GLN A 87 3.25 7.68 -16.21
CA GLN A 87 4.09 8.05 -17.37
C GLN A 87 3.41 8.95 -18.42
N ALA A 88 2.08 9.15 -18.36
CA ALA A 88 1.38 10.15 -19.16
C ALA A 88 1.83 11.59 -18.89
N ALA A 89 2.51 11.86 -17.75
CA ALA A 89 3.12 13.14 -17.45
C ALA A 89 4.47 13.38 -18.18
N ALA A 90 5.04 12.37 -18.86
CA ALA A 90 6.36 12.42 -19.47
C ALA A 90 6.37 12.44 -21.02
N ALA A 91 5.20 12.47 -21.68
CA ALA A 91 5.12 12.51 -23.14
C ALA A 91 5.25 13.96 -23.68
N PRO A 92 6.23 14.26 -24.55
CA PRO A 92 6.37 15.59 -25.13
C PRO A 92 5.30 15.85 -26.21
N GLN A 93 4.74 17.06 -26.19
CA GLN A 93 4.22 17.81 -27.34
C GLN A 93 2.78 17.62 -27.86
N ALA A 94 1.93 16.71 -27.35
CA ALA A 94 0.53 16.63 -27.85
C ALA A 94 -0.60 16.76 -26.79
N GLY A 95 -0.31 16.99 -25.51
CA GLY A 95 -1.35 16.84 -24.46
C GLY A 95 -1.16 17.59 -23.15
N MET A 96 -0.52 18.77 -23.13
CA MET A 96 -0.37 19.58 -21.90
C MET A 96 -1.72 19.83 -21.17
N LEU A 97 -2.83 19.86 -21.90
CA LEU A 97 -4.19 20.04 -21.36
C LEU A 97 -4.88 18.74 -20.86
N SER A 98 -4.37 17.56 -21.24
CA SER A 98 -4.94 16.26 -20.84
C SER A 98 -4.20 15.62 -19.66
N ALA A 99 -2.92 15.96 -19.49
CA ALA A 99 -2.06 15.45 -18.42
C ALA A 99 -2.44 15.98 -17.01
N HIS A 100 -3.30 17.00 -16.92
CA HIS A 100 -3.72 17.64 -15.66
C HIS A 100 -5.22 17.47 -15.37
N ARG A 101 -5.94 16.67 -16.15
CA ARG A 101 -7.37 16.43 -15.91
C ARG A 101 -7.54 15.45 -14.75
N PRO A 102 -8.56 15.64 -13.90
CA PRO A 102 -8.98 14.60 -12.96
C PRO A 102 -9.25 13.29 -13.70
N GLN A 103 -8.74 12.20 -13.14
CA GLN A 103 -8.91 10.84 -13.63
C GLN A 103 -9.40 9.95 -12.50
N THR A 104 -10.18 8.92 -12.81
CA THR A 104 -10.50 7.89 -11.81
C THR A 104 -9.34 6.91 -11.71
N ARG A 105 -8.92 6.62 -10.49
CA ARG A 105 -8.01 5.51 -10.18
C ARG A 105 -8.73 4.43 -9.40
N TYR A 106 -8.28 3.19 -9.59
CA TYR A 106 -8.89 2.01 -9.00
C TYR A 106 -7.87 1.26 -8.15
N PHE A 107 -8.28 0.93 -6.93
CA PHE A 107 -7.48 0.18 -5.95
C PHE A 107 -8.28 -1.01 -5.47
N VAL A 108 -7.59 -2.09 -5.15
CA VAL A 108 -8.16 -3.16 -4.33
C VAL A 108 -7.61 -3.04 -2.92
N ASN A 109 -8.48 -3.14 -1.94
CA ASN A 109 -8.14 -3.26 -0.53
C ASN A 109 -8.61 -4.63 -0.07
N MET A 110 -7.74 -5.38 0.59
CA MET A 110 -7.98 -6.75 1.01
C MET A 110 -7.63 -6.89 2.49
N GLN A 111 -8.36 -7.76 3.16
CA GLN A 111 -7.98 -8.24 4.47
C GLN A 111 -8.31 -9.72 4.65
N LEU A 112 -7.57 -10.38 5.53
CA LEU A 112 -7.85 -11.74 6.00
C LEU A 112 -7.25 -11.96 7.38
N ASP A 113 -7.80 -12.92 8.11
CA ASP A 113 -7.20 -13.44 9.32
C ASP A 113 -6.10 -14.46 8.98
N MET A 114 -4.88 -14.19 9.46
CA MET A 114 -3.72 -15.07 9.23
C MET A 114 -3.88 -16.45 9.85
N GLU A 115 -4.79 -16.64 10.80
CA GLU A 115 -5.11 -17.94 11.41
C GLU A 115 -5.98 -18.83 10.49
N GLN A 116 -6.61 -18.27 9.46
CA GLN A 116 -7.54 -18.98 8.57
C GLN A 116 -6.89 -19.47 7.27
N VAL A 117 -5.61 -19.21 7.08
CA VAL A 117 -4.85 -19.61 5.90
C VAL A 117 -3.59 -20.35 6.28
N GLU A 118 -3.24 -21.35 5.48
CA GLU A 118 -1.93 -21.96 5.52
C GLU A 118 -0.90 -20.95 5.00
N ARG A 119 0.22 -20.80 5.71
CA ARG A 119 1.25 -19.78 5.45
C ARG A 119 2.63 -20.44 5.27
N PRO A 120 3.54 -19.83 4.49
CA PRO A 120 3.33 -18.62 3.71
C PRO A 120 2.41 -18.88 2.50
N CYS A 121 1.61 -17.89 2.15
CA CYS A 121 0.77 -17.92 0.95
C CYS A 121 0.69 -16.53 0.30
N GLN A 122 0.12 -16.46 -0.89
CA GLN A 122 -0.02 -15.24 -1.66
C GLN A 122 -1.47 -15.08 -2.11
N VAL A 123 -2.07 -13.94 -1.82
CA VAL A 123 -3.36 -13.54 -2.38
C VAL A 123 -3.07 -12.82 -3.70
N VAL A 124 -3.40 -13.45 -4.81
CA VAL A 124 -3.22 -12.93 -6.17
C VAL A 124 -4.53 -12.37 -6.67
N VAL A 125 -4.48 -11.15 -7.20
CA VAL A 125 -5.64 -10.48 -7.82
C VAL A 125 -5.38 -10.29 -9.31
N SER A 126 -6.37 -10.65 -10.12
CA SER A 126 -6.41 -10.36 -11.54
C SER A 126 -7.70 -9.64 -11.93
N VAL A 127 -7.65 -8.95 -13.06
CA VAL A 127 -8.80 -8.30 -13.70
C VAL A 127 -8.89 -8.84 -15.12
N ASP A 128 -9.98 -9.53 -15.45
CA ASP A 128 -10.18 -10.16 -16.77
C ASP A 128 -8.97 -11.03 -17.20
N GLY A 129 -8.47 -11.84 -16.26
CA GLY A 129 -7.29 -12.70 -16.46
C GLY A 129 -5.95 -11.95 -16.54
N LYS A 130 -5.92 -10.62 -16.43
CA LYS A 130 -4.68 -9.84 -16.35
C LYS A 130 -4.23 -9.71 -14.89
N PHE A 131 -2.99 -10.11 -14.60
CA PHE A 131 -2.42 -9.95 -13.26
C PHE A 131 -2.40 -8.47 -12.86
N ALA A 132 -3.05 -8.15 -11.74
CA ALA A 132 -3.12 -6.80 -11.21
C ALA A 132 -2.12 -6.59 -10.07
N GLY A 133 -1.92 -7.60 -9.24
CA GLY A 133 -0.98 -7.55 -8.13
C GLY A 133 -1.19 -8.69 -7.14
N SER A 134 -0.48 -8.63 -6.03
CA SER A 134 -0.59 -9.66 -5.00
C SER A 134 -0.18 -9.16 -3.62
N MET A 135 -0.77 -9.77 -2.58
CA MET A 135 -0.38 -9.60 -1.19
C MET A 135 0.24 -10.91 -0.67
N VAL A 136 1.43 -10.84 -0.09
CA VAL A 136 2.11 -12.01 0.49
C VAL A 136 1.78 -12.11 1.97
N VAL A 137 1.24 -13.24 2.40
CA VAL A 137 0.96 -13.56 3.81
C VAL A 137 2.15 -14.34 4.37
N MET A 138 2.92 -13.67 5.23
CA MET A 138 4.17 -14.20 5.79
C MET A 138 3.92 -15.24 6.89
N GLN A 139 4.92 -16.07 7.18
CA GLN A 139 4.88 -17.06 8.27
C GLN A 139 4.70 -16.41 9.66
N GLN A 140 5.28 -15.21 9.85
CA GLN A 140 5.22 -14.44 11.08
C GLN A 140 4.76 -13.00 10.76
N PRO A 141 3.98 -12.36 11.65
CA PRO A 141 3.49 -12.87 12.93
C PRO A 141 2.40 -13.95 12.78
N GLY A 142 2.27 -14.82 13.78
CA GLY A 142 1.38 -15.99 13.75
C GLY A 142 -0.13 -15.70 13.73
N LYS A 143 -0.58 -14.49 14.10
CA LYS A 143 -2.00 -14.16 14.32
C LYS A 143 -2.33 -12.73 13.97
N GLY A 144 -3.60 -12.45 13.71
CA GLY A 144 -4.15 -11.12 13.50
C GLY A 144 -4.66 -10.89 12.08
N ILE A 145 -5.30 -9.75 11.88
CA ILE A 145 -5.83 -9.36 10.57
C ILE A 145 -4.70 -8.76 9.74
N MET A 146 -4.35 -9.44 8.66
CA MET A 146 -3.50 -8.88 7.63
C MET A 146 -4.34 -8.03 6.70
N LYS A 147 -3.89 -6.80 6.44
CA LYS A 147 -4.47 -5.89 5.47
C LYS A 147 -3.45 -5.57 4.39
N GLY A 148 -3.91 -5.37 3.16
CA GLY A 148 -3.07 -4.92 2.07
C GLY A 148 -3.91 -4.34 0.95
N GLY A 149 -3.28 -3.59 0.07
CA GLY A 149 -3.97 -3.02 -1.08
C GLY A 149 -2.99 -2.50 -2.11
N PHE A 150 -3.45 -2.38 -3.34
CA PHE A 150 -2.63 -1.89 -4.45
C PHE A 150 -3.50 -1.36 -5.60
N PRO A 151 -2.96 -0.44 -6.42
CA PRO A 151 -3.65 0.03 -7.61
C PRO A 151 -3.79 -1.09 -8.64
N ILE A 152 -4.94 -1.15 -9.31
CA ILE A 152 -5.23 -2.11 -10.39
C ILE A 152 -5.34 -1.44 -11.77
N ASP A 153 -5.04 -0.14 -11.85
CA ASP A 153 -5.23 0.71 -13.04
C ASP A 153 -4.65 0.10 -14.33
N LYS A 154 -3.47 -0.53 -14.24
CA LYS A 154 -2.81 -1.15 -15.40
C LYS A 154 -3.65 -2.31 -15.95
N ALA A 155 -4.07 -3.23 -15.08
CA ALA A 155 -4.87 -4.39 -15.48
C ALA A 155 -6.25 -3.95 -16.01
N VAL A 156 -6.89 -2.98 -15.36
CA VAL A 156 -8.17 -2.39 -15.81
C VAL A 156 -8.03 -1.76 -17.20
N LYS A 157 -6.94 -1.03 -17.46
CA LYS A 157 -6.67 -0.41 -18.76
C LYS A 157 -6.41 -1.45 -19.84
N GLU A 158 -5.61 -2.47 -19.54
CA GLU A 158 -5.30 -3.57 -20.46
C GLU A 158 -6.54 -4.41 -20.81
N ALA A 159 -7.45 -4.59 -19.85
CA ALA A 159 -8.75 -5.22 -20.05
C ALA A 159 -9.79 -4.30 -20.72
N GLY A 160 -9.46 -3.01 -20.93
CA GLY A 160 -10.36 -2.05 -21.59
C GLY A 160 -11.60 -1.67 -20.77
N LEU A 161 -11.58 -1.89 -19.45
CA LEU A 161 -12.77 -1.75 -18.58
C LEU A 161 -13.00 -0.31 -18.08
N ALA A 162 -12.01 0.58 -18.22
CA ALA A 162 -12.10 1.98 -17.80
C ALA A 162 -12.93 2.88 -18.75
N ARG A 163 -13.69 2.31 -19.69
CA ARG A 163 -14.50 3.07 -20.66
C ARG A 163 -15.94 3.25 -20.17
N GLY A 164 -16.47 4.45 -20.38
CA GLY A 164 -17.84 4.82 -20.04
C GLY A 164 -17.88 5.70 -18.80
N SER A 165 -19.03 5.70 -18.12
CA SER A 165 -19.18 6.40 -16.85
C SER A 165 -18.35 5.74 -15.74
N ARG A 166 -18.08 6.48 -14.67
CA ARG A 166 -17.35 5.98 -13.49
C ARG A 166 -18.03 4.74 -12.89
N ASP A 167 -19.37 4.76 -12.83
CA ASP A 167 -20.16 3.67 -12.26
C ASP A 167 -20.23 2.43 -13.17
N GLU A 168 -20.32 2.63 -14.50
CA GLU A 168 -20.20 1.53 -15.46
C GLU A 168 -18.84 0.85 -15.38
N ALA A 169 -17.76 1.64 -15.25
CA ALA A 169 -16.41 1.10 -15.10
C ALA A 169 -16.29 0.29 -13.82
N VAL A 170 -16.80 0.79 -12.69
CA VAL A 170 -16.83 0.05 -11.41
C VAL A 170 -17.57 -1.28 -11.57
N ALA A 171 -18.78 -1.29 -12.12
CA ALA A 171 -19.57 -2.51 -12.29
C ALA A 171 -18.87 -3.56 -13.17
N LYS A 172 -18.24 -3.11 -14.27
CA LYS A 172 -17.43 -3.97 -15.16
C LYS A 172 -16.21 -4.53 -14.43
N ILE A 173 -15.50 -3.70 -13.68
CA ILE A 173 -14.31 -4.13 -12.91
C ILE A 173 -14.72 -5.16 -11.86
N GLN A 174 -15.77 -4.90 -11.07
CA GLN A 174 -16.24 -5.84 -10.05
C GLN A 174 -16.57 -7.21 -10.64
N SER A 175 -17.25 -7.23 -11.80
CA SER A 175 -17.61 -8.47 -12.48
C SER A 175 -16.40 -9.21 -13.08
N ALA A 176 -15.30 -8.50 -13.34
CA ALA A 176 -14.08 -9.02 -13.94
C ALA A 176 -12.97 -9.32 -12.93
N LEU A 177 -13.17 -9.05 -11.63
CA LEU A 177 -12.19 -9.34 -10.59
C LEU A 177 -12.11 -10.85 -10.35
N GLN A 178 -10.90 -11.37 -10.27
CA GLN A 178 -10.64 -12.72 -9.78
C GLN A 178 -9.57 -12.69 -8.69
N VAL A 179 -9.74 -13.55 -7.68
CA VAL A 179 -8.81 -13.70 -6.57
C VAL A 179 -8.47 -15.17 -6.37
N LYS A 180 -7.18 -15.45 -6.13
CA LYS A 180 -6.70 -16.78 -5.75
C LYS A 180 -5.77 -16.65 -4.56
N ILE A 181 -5.95 -17.51 -3.56
CA ILE A 181 -4.98 -17.66 -2.46
C ILE A 181 -4.10 -18.85 -2.81
N ILE A 182 -2.81 -18.64 -3.03
CA ILE A 182 -1.86 -19.65 -3.52
C ILE A 182 -0.84 -19.95 -2.43
N LYS A 183 -0.67 -21.22 -2.09
CA LYS A 183 0.32 -21.70 -1.11
C LYS A 183 1.73 -21.74 -1.71
N GLY A 184 2.73 -21.93 -0.85
CA GLY A 184 4.12 -22.14 -1.28
C GLY A 184 4.33 -23.36 -2.19
N ASP A 185 3.45 -24.37 -2.14
CA ASP A 185 3.48 -25.54 -3.02
C ASP A 185 2.77 -25.33 -4.37
N GLY A 186 2.23 -24.13 -4.61
CA GLY A 186 1.48 -23.77 -5.82
C GLY A 186 0.00 -24.18 -5.81
N THR A 187 -0.48 -24.89 -4.80
CA THR A 187 -1.89 -25.23 -4.67
C THR A 187 -2.72 -24.05 -4.16
N ALA A 188 -4.01 -24.02 -4.51
CA ALA A 188 -4.90 -22.94 -4.10
C ALA A 188 -5.66 -23.27 -2.80
N ILE A 189 -5.82 -22.27 -1.93
CA ILE A 189 -6.77 -22.28 -0.83
C ILE A 189 -8.10 -21.73 -1.37
N PRO A 190 -9.19 -22.51 -1.31
CA PRO A 190 -10.52 -22.03 -1.70
C PRO A 190 -10.97 -20.84 -0.84
N LEU A 191 -11.50 -19.78 -1.48
CA LEU A 191 -11.92 -18.54 -0.79
C LEU A 191 -13.07 -18.79 0.21
N ASP A 192 -13.96 -19.73 -0.09
CA ASP A 192 -15.06 -20.13 0.80
C ASP A 192 -14.57 -20.76 2.12
N LYS A 193 -13.32 -21.22 2.18
CA LYS A 193 -12.67 -21.70 3.41
C LYS A 193 -12.02 -20.60 4.23
N VAL A 194 -12.02 -19.35 3.77
CA VAL A 194 -11.43 -18.19 4.45
C VAL A 194 -12.52 -17.15 4.71
N PRO A 195 -13.42 -17.37 5.68
CA PRO A 195 -14.57 -16.49 5.92
C PRO A 195 -14.20 -15.07 6.35
N SER A 196 -12.98 -14.85 6.85
CA SER A 196 -12.44 -13.52 7.14
C SER A 196 -11.95 -12.76 5.91
N PHE A 197 -11.85 -13.41 4.75
CA PHE A 197 -11.37 -12.75 3.54
C PHE A 197 -12.41 -11.74 3.07
N ASP A 198 -11.95 -10.50 2.93
CA ASP A 198 -12.75 -9.38 2.47
C ASP A 198 -11.96 -8.59 1.43
N LEU A 199 -12.69 -8.14 0.40
CA LEU A 199 -12.17 -7.42 -0.76
C LEU A 199 -13.07 -6.23 -1.04
N GLU A 200 -12.47 -5.04 -1.02
CA GLU A 200 -13.11 -3.80 -1.45
C GLU A 200 -12.43 -3.29 -2.72
N LEU A 201 -13.25 -2.91 -3.70
CA LEU A 201 -12.81 -2.07 -4.81
C LEU A 201 -12.99 -0.62 -4.38
N GLU A 202 -11.91 0.14 -4.34
CA GLU A 202 -11.97 1.58 -4.16
C GLU A 202 -11.79 2.26 -5.51
N ASP A 203 -12.65 3.23 -5.80
CA ASP A 203 -12.43 4.17 -6.88
C ASP A 203 -12.30 5.60 -6.33
N ILE A 204 -11.31 6.34 -6.84
CA ILE A 204 -10.94 7.65 -6.30
C ILE A 204 -10.59 8.63 -7.42
N THR A 205 -10.93 9.90 -7.22
CA THR A 205 -10.55 10.95 -8.17
C THR A 205 -9.10 11.35 -7.91
N TYR A 206 -8.24 11.09 -8.88
CA TYR A 206 -6.84 11.51 -8.93
C TYR A 206 -6.70 12.75 -9.79
N THR A 207 -6.22 13.85 -9.21
CA THR A 207 -5.86 15.06 -9.95
C THR A 207 -4.35 15.19 -9.96
N PRO A 208 -3.70 15.03 -11.14
CA PRO A 208 -2.26 15.27 -11.29
C PRO A 208 -1.87 16.65 -10.78
N SER A 209 -0.66 16.76 -10.22
CA SER A 209 -0.12 18.06 -9.82
C SER A 209 0.25 18.89 -11.04
N THR A 210 0.03 20.21 -10.97
CA THR A 210 0.49 21.19 -11.96
C THR A 210 1.89 21.74 -11.67
N SER A 211 2.50 21.32 -10.55
CA SER A 211 3.87 21.71 -10.14
C SER A 211 4.66 20.50 -9.69
N GLU A 212 5.96 20.50 -9.96
CA GLU A 212 6.87 19.43 -9.55
C GLU A 212 7.03 19.33 -8.03
N THR A 213 6.78 20.41 -7.28
CA THR A 213 6.90 20.48 -5.82
C THR A 213 5.58 20.24 -5.07
N ASN A 214 4.49 20.00 -5.80
CA ASN A 214 3.21 19.62 -5.21
C ASN A 214 2.92 18.14 -5.50
N LEU A 215 2.31 17.46 -4.53
CA LEU A 215 1.81 16.10 -4.73
C LEU A 215 0.45 16.13 -5.46
N PRO A 216 0.11 15.08 -6.22
CA PRO A 216 -1.24 14.94 -6.76
C PRO A 216 -2.28 14.88 -5.64
N LYS A 217 -3.51 15.29 -5.98
CA LYS A 217 -4.64 15.25 -5.04
C LYS A 217 -5.51 14.03 -5.29
N PHE A 218 -5.91 13.38 -4.21
CA PHE A 218 -6.87 12.28 -4.20
C PHE A 218 -8.15 12.76 -3.50
N THR A 219 -9.29 12.71 -4.18
CA THR A 219 -10.57 13.21 -3.67
C THR A 219 -11.72 12.27 -4.04
N ASN A 220 -12.85 12.41 -3.34
CA ASN A 220 -14.08 11.63 -3.59
C ASN A 220 -13.85 10.10 -3.66
N PRO A 221 -13.20 9.49 -2.65
CA PRO A 221 -13.09 8.04 -2.56
C PRO A 221 -14.49 7.42 -2.42
N ARG A 222 -14.71 6.30 -3.08
CA ARG A 222 -15.88 5.44 -2.84
C ARG A 222 -15.41 3.99 -2.77
N ASN A 223 -15.83 3.31 -1.72
CA ASN A 223 -15.54 1.90 -1.53
C ASN A 223 -16.76 1.08 -1.96
N HIS A 224 -16.48 0.00 -2.68
CA HIS A 224 -17.47 -0.93 -3.20
C HIS A 224 -17.09 -2.31 -2.71
N THR A 225 -17.90 -2.88 -1.81
CA THR A 225 -17.71 -4.25 -1.33
C THR A 225 -17.83 -5.22 -2.52
N VAL A 226 -16.90 -6.17 -2.62
CA VAL A 226 -16.93 -7.22 -3.64
C VAL A 226 -17.38 -8.53 -2.99
N SER A 227 -18.46 -9.10 -3.50
CA SER A 227 -19.00 -10.36 -3.00
C SER A 227 -18.06 -11.53 -3.32
N ILE A 228 -17.72 -12.33 -2.30
CA ILE A 228 -16.94 -13.55 -2.48
C ILE A 228 -17.62 -14.53 -3.44
N ALA A 229 -18.96 -14.59 -3.42
CA ALA A 229 -19.70 -15.45 -4.33
C ALA A 229 -19.49 -15.08 -5.81
N ASP A 230 -19.25 -13.80 -6.09
CA ASP A 230 -19.01 -13.33 -7.46
C ASP A 230 -17.56 -13.62 -7.89
N LEU A 231 -16.59 -13.52 -6.97
CA LEU A 231 -15.19 -13.90 -7.21
C LEU A 231 -15.02 -15.39 -7.53
N VAL A 232 -15.78 -16.25 -6.84
CA VAL A 232 -15.73 -17.72 -7.06
C VAL A 232 -16.29 -18.08 -8.44
N LYS A 233 -17.38 -17.43 -8.88
CA LYS A 233 -17.96 -17.67 -10.21
C LYS A 233 -17.03 -17.26 -11.35
N GLY A 234 -16.35 -16.11 -11.21
CA GLY A 234 -15.41 -15.59 -12.21
C GLY A 234 -14.10 -16.39 -12.36
N SER A 235 -13.84 -17.35 -11.48
CA SER A 235 -12.63 -18.20 -11.50
C SER A 235 -12.76 -19.49 -12.33
N SER A 236 -13.95 -19.76 -12.87
CA SER A 236 -14.32 -21.03 -13.54
C SER A 236 -14.44 -20.92 -15.07
N SER A 237 -13.86 -19.89 -15.69
CA SER A 237 -13.94 -19.61 -17.15
C SER A 237 -12.56 -19.57 -17.79
#